data_AF-A0AA37KNK4-F1
#
_entry.id   AF-A0AA37KNK4-F1
#
_cell.length_a   1.000
_cell.length_b   1.000
_cell.length_c   1.000
_cell.angle_alpha   90.00
_cell.angle_beta   90.00
_cell.angle_gamma   90.00
#
_symmetry.space_group_name_H-M   'P 1'
#
loop_
_entity.id
_entity.type
_entity.pdbx_description
1 polymer ?
#
loop_
_entity_poly.entity_id
_entity_poly.type
_entity_poly.pdbx_seq_one_letter_code
_entity_poly.pdbx_strand_id
1 'polypeptide(L)'
;MIEQHTEEEQTLRAISHFYTTQVSICIAALGRMRSAELADKNIILRAIMCDMPDCGICADPTAEDYGVDFWVDRAEYVDDLSFNLYVTQAEENVLWNIEKKGQKPGRLAAPQQRITVRTDGISRPPYIPLIYLTVLSSKLMAMAMSDVLPETDLSTYYDERMMAAMSEHMTEALDRIVAMQNGEEDAQMPVS
;
A
#
# COMPACT_ATOMS: atom_id res chain seq x y z
N MET A 1 -3.69 -26.68 18.74
CA MET A 1 -3.95 -25.21 18.79
C MET A 1 -2.63 -24.42 18.83
N ILE A 2 -1.60 -24.87 18.10
CA ILE A 2 -0.27 -24.22 18.00
C ILE A 2 -0.03 -23.77 16.55
N GLU A 3 -0.53 -24.51 15.57
CA GLU A 3 -0.35 -24.24 14.13
C GLU A 3 -0.96 -22.91 13.65
N GLN A 4 -2.17 -22.54 14.10
CA GLN A 4 -2.82 -21.28 13.68
C GLN A 4 -2.05 -20.01 14.09
N HIS A 5 -1.39 -20.03 15.26
CA HIS A 5 -0.59 -18.89 15.70
C HIS A 5 0.67 -18.70 14.85
N THR A 6 1.22 -19.78 14.29
CA THR A 6 2.40 -19.73 13.43
C THR A 6 2.08 -19.19 12.04
N GLU A 7 0.95 -19.59 11.44
CA GLU A 7 0.51 -19.14 10.11
C GLU A 7 0.20 -17.62 10.08
N GLU A 8 -0.44 -17.10 11.13
CA GLU A 8 -0.75 -15.68 11.26
C GLU A 8 0.53 -14.82 11.37
N GLU A 9 1.48 -15.25 12.20
CA GLU A 9 2.78 -14.57 12.34
C GLU A 9 3.60 -14.59 11.04
N GLN A 10 3.57 -15.69 10.29
CA GLN A 10 4.23 -15.80 8.99
C GLN A 10 3.61 -14.86 7.95
N THR A 11 2.27 -14.80 7.92
CA THR A 11 1.52 -13.91 7.03
C THR A 11 1.84 -12.45 7.33
N LEU A 12 1.83 -12.06 8.60
CA LEU A 12 2.17 -10.70 9.03
C LEU A 12 3.63 -10.34 8.66
N ARG A 13 4.56 -11.29 8.79
CA ARG A 13 5.95 -11.10 8.37
C ARG A 13 6.07 -10.86 6.86
N ALA A 14 5.34 -11.62 6.05
CA ALA A 14 5.31 -11.43 4.60
C ALA A 14 4.73 -10.06 4.22
N ILE A 15 3.60 -9.68 4.81
CA ILE A 15 2.97 -8.37 4.59
C ILE A 15 3.92 -7.24 4.98
N SER A 16 4.58 -7.34 6.14
CA SER A 16 5.56 -6.35 6.57
C SER A 16 6.74 -6.25 5.60
N HIS A 17 7.23 -7.37 5.07
CA HIS A 17 8.32 -7.38 4.11
C HIS A 17 7.94 -6.71 2.78
N PHE A 18 6.74 -7.00 2.25
CA PHE A 18 6.23 -6.35 1.06
C PHE A 18 6.00 -4.86 1.29
N TYR A 19 5.46 -4.47 2.45
CA TYR A 19 5.28 -3.07 2.83
C TYR A 19 6.61 -2.31 2.79
N THR A 20 7.64 -2.82 3.49
CA THR A 20 8.97 -2.21 3.50
C THR A 20 9.56 -2.13 2.09
N THR A 21 9.36 -3.15 1.27
CA THR A 21 9.77 -3.14 -0.14
C THR A 21 9.10 -2.00 -0.93
N GLN A 22 7.77 -1.86 -0.82
CA GLN A 22 7.04 -0.80 -1.54
C GLN A 22 7.45 0.61 -1.08
N VAL A 23 7.62 0.81 0.22
CA VAL A 23 8.14 2.08 0.76
C VAL A 23 9.55 2.37 0.23
N SER A 24 10.42 1.36 0.20
CA SER A 24 11.79 1.51 -0.31
C SER A 24 11.81 1.87 -1.80
N ILE A 25 10.89 1.32 -2.61
CA ILE A 25 10.73 1.69 -4.02
C ILE A 25 10.34 3.17 -4.14
N CYS A 26 9.36 3.64 -3.35
CA CYS A 26 8.97 5.05 -3.32
C CYS A 26 10.16 5.94 -2.95
N ILE A 27 10.91 5.59 -1.89
CA ILE A 27 12.10 6.32 -1.43
C ILE A 27 13.15 6.38 -2.53
N ALA A 28 13.45 5.27 -3.21
CA ALA A 28 14.44 5.21 -4.27
C ALA A 28 14.03 6.10 -5.48
N ALA A 29 12.78 6.03 -5.90
CA ALA A 29 12.23 6.86 -6.97
C ALA A 29 12.31 8.36 -6.61
N LEU A 30 11.88 8.72 -5.39
CA LEU A 30 11.93 10.08 -4.90
C LEU A 30 13.37 10.55 -4.62
N GLY A 31 14.30 9.67 -4.27
CA GLY A 31 15.72 10.02 -4.13
C GLY A 31 16.33 10.54 -5.43
N ARG A 32 15.80 10.09 -6.57
CA ARG A 32 16.19 10.56 -7.92
C ARG A 32 15.52 11.89 -8.31
N MET A 33 14.25 12.08 -7.97
CA MET A 33 13.45 13.25 -8.37
C MET A 33 13.39 14.39 -7.33
N ARG A 34 13.71 14.09 -6.07
CA ARG A 34 13.49 14.88 -4.84
C ARG A 34 12.03 15.16 -4.49
N SER A 35 11.19 15.45 -5.48
CA SER A 35 9.75 15.67 -5.32
C SER A 35 9.00 15.19 -6.55
N ALA A 36 7.73 14.82 -6.39
CA ALA A 36 6.82 14.44 -7.46
C ALA A 36 5.46 15.13 -7.27
N GLU A 37 5.02 15.92 -8.25
CA GLU A 37 3.66 16.45 -8.31
C GLU A 37 2.72 15.34 -8.81
N LEU A 38 1.66 15.07 -8.04
CA LEU A 38 0.77 13.92 -8.22
C LEU A 38 -0.71 14.32 -8.36
N ALA A 39 -1.03 15.61 -8.17
CA ALA A 39 -2.41 16.10 -8.16
C ALA A 39 -3.19 15.79 -9.46
N ASP A 40 -2.51 15.72 -10.61
CA ASP A 40 -3.07 15.39 -11.93
C ASP A 40 -3.04 13.87 -12.23
N LYS A 41 -2.36 13.07 -11.41
CA LYS A 41 -2.20 11.61 -11.60
C LYS A 41 -3.34 10.79 -11.00
N ASN A 42 -4.31 11.48 -10.40
CA ASN A 42 -5.52 10.91 -9.83
C ASN A 42 -5.27 9.73 -8.86
N ILE A 43 -4.23 9.85 -8.02
CA ILE A 43 -3.90 8.83 -7.02
C ILE A 43 -4.76 9.05 -5.78
N ILE A 44 -5.47 8.00 -5.38
CA ILE A 44 -6.19 7.95 -4.11
C ILE A 44 -5.46 6.97 -3.20
N LEU A 45 -5.26 7.35 -1.94
CA LEU A 45 -4.78 6.45 -0.90
C LEU A 45 -5.76 6.43 0.27
N ARG A 46 -5.76 5.33 1.01
CA ARG A 46 -6.35 5.26 2.34
C ARG A 46 -5.24 5.29 3.38
N ALA A 47 -5.39 6.12 4.40
CA ALA A 47 -4.53 6.08 5.58
C ALA A 47 -5.34 5.60 6.78
N ILE A 48 -4.82 4.60 7.48
CA ILE A 48 -5.42 4.05 8.69
C ILE A 48 -4.87 4.80 9.89
N MET A 49 -5.75 5.43 10.66
CA MET A 49 -5.40 6.32 11.78
C MET A 49 -5.45 5.65 13.16
N CYS A 50 -5.67 4.33 13.23
CA CYS A 50 -5.74 3.51 14.46
C CYS A 50 -4.33 3.12 14.95
N ASP A 51 -4.06 3.27 16.25
CA ASP A 51 -2.92 2.60 16.91
C ASP A 51 -3.20 1.09 16.95
N MET A 52 -2.24 0.26 16.54
CA MET A 52 -2.44 -1.21 16.54
C MET A 52 -2.17 -1.77 17.94
N PRO A 53 -3.24 -2.06 18.72
CA PRO A 53 -3.36 -3.41 19.29
C PRO A 53 -4.79 -4.00 19.29
N ASP A 54 -5.85 -3.21 19.05
CA ASP A 54 -7.26 -3.66 19.21
C ASP A 54 -8.04 -3.78 17.89
N CYS A 55 -7.53 -3.23 16.77
CA CYS A 55 -8.17 -3.28 15.44
C CYS A 55 -7.81 -4.59 14.68
N GLY A 56 -7.89 -5.74 15.38
CA GLY A 56 -7.60 -7.07 14.82
C GLY A 56 -8.55 -7.46 13.68
N ILE A 57 -8.15 -8.46 12.87
CA ILE A 57 -8.86 -8.90 11.64
C ILE A 57 -10.31 -9.39 11.94
N CYS A 58 -10.66 -9.61 13.21
CA CYS A 58 -12.00 -9.98 13.67
C CYS A 58 -12.55 -9.04 14.78
N ALA A 59 -11.99 -7.85 14.95
CA ALA A 59 -12.50 -6.86 15.90
C ALA A 59 -13.57 -5.98 15.24
N ASP A 60 -14.64 -5.71 15.98
CA ASP A 60 -15.62 -4.67 15.66
C ASP A 60 -15.37 -3.47 16.58
N PRO A 61 -15.00 -2.28 16.06
CA PRO A 61 -14.81 -1.93 14.64
C PRO A 61 -13.47 -2.42 14.04
N THR A 62 -13.46 -2.61 12.73
CA THR A 62 -12.31 -3.07 11.95
C THR A 62 -11.30 -1.93 11.70
N ALA A 63 -10.07 -2.26 11.29
CA ALA A 63 -9.08 -1.25 10.91
C ALA A 63 -9.56 -0.32 9.76
N GLU A 64 -10.45 -0.81 8.89
CA GLU A 64 -11.01 -0.03 7.77
C GLU A 64 -11.94 1.08 8.22
N ASP A 65 -12.62 0.92 9.37
CA ASP A 65 -13.50 1.94 9.95
C ASP A 65 -12.73 3.18 10.44
N TYR A 66 -11.42 3.05 10.62
CA TYR A 66 -10.50 4.15 10.93
C TYR A 66 -9.77 4.69 9.69
N GLY A 67 -10.17 4.26 8.50
CA GLY A 67 -9.59 4.66 7.24
C GLY A 67 -10.10 6.01 6.79
N VAL A 68 -9.18 6.91 6.45
CA VAL A 68 -9.49 8.17 5.77
C VAL A 68 -8.93 8.12 4.35
N ASP A 69 -9.79 8.39 3.37
CA ASP A 69 -9.41 8.45 1.96
C ASP A 69 -8.88 9.83 1.60
N PHE A 70 -7.81 9.83 0.81
CA PHE A 70 -7.08 11.02 0.42
C PHE A 70 -6.71 11.00 -1.05
N TRP A 71 -6.80 12.16 -1.69
CA TRP A 71 -6.08 12.46 -2.91
C TRP A 71 -4.63 12.78 -2.60
N VAL A 72 -3.70 12.19 -3.37
CA VAL A 72 -2.26 12.50 -3.25
C VAL A 72 -1.92 13.67 -4.15
N ASP A 73 -1.46 14.77 -3.55
CA ASP A 73 -1.12 15.98 -4.28
C ASP A 73 0.36 16.01 -4.66
N ARG A 74 1.23 15.62 -3.73
CA ARG A 74 2.67 15.63 -3.91
C ARG A 74 3.36 14.62 -3.00
N ALA A 75 4.49 14.09 -3.47
CA ALA A 75 5.39 13.27 -2.66
C ALA A 75 6.78 13.91 -2.62
N GLU A 76 7.47 13.83 -1.47
CA GLU A 76 8.77 14.47 -1.24
C GLU A 76 9.72 13.52 -0.51
N TYR A 77 10.94 13.37 -1.04
CA TYR A 77 12.01 12.61 -0.39
C TYR A 77 12.43 13.27 0.92
N VAL A 78 12.62 12.47 1.97
CA VAL A 78 13.16 12.95 3.24
C VAL A 78 14.54 12.33 3.48
N ASP A 79 14.60 11.00 3.59
CA ASP A 79 15.81 10.22 3.84
C ASP A 79 15.65 8.78 3.36
N ASP A 80 16.64 7.92 3.66
CA ASP A 80 16.65 6.52 3.23
C ASP A 80 15.64 5.63 3.98
N LEU A 81 14.92 6.19 4.96
CA LEU A 81 13.93 5.49 5.77
C LEU A 81 12.52 6.04 5.62
N SER A 82 12.34 7.20 4.98
CA SER A 82 11.06 7.88 4.93
C SER A 82 10.87 8.85 3.76
N PHE A 83 9.60 9.11 3.45
CA PHE A 83 9.18 10.17 2.54
C PHE A 83 7.89 10.83 3.05
N ASN A 84 7.61 12.04 2.56
CA ASN A 84 6.39 12.75 2.89
C ASN A 84 5.38 12.69 1.74
N LEU A 85 4.11 12.55 2.09
CA LEU A 85 2.98 12.75 1.21
C LEU A 85 2.23 14.00 1.65
N TYR A 86 1.90 14.85 0.68
CA TYR A 86 0.98 15.96 0.84
C TYR A 86 -0.34 15.56 0.22
N VAL A 87 -1.40 15.60 1.01
CA VAL A 87 -2.67 14.97 0.67
C VAL A 87 -3.87 15.87 0.97
N THR A 88 -4.92 15.74 0.17
CA THR A 88 -6.21 16.41 0.39
C THR A 88 -7.27 15.36 0.62
N GLN A 89 -8.13 15.56 1.63
CA GLN A 89 -9.16 14.56 1.96
C GLN A 89 -10.13 14.35 0.78
N ALA A 90 -10.42 13.08 0.50
CA ALA A 90 -11.40 12.68 -0.50
C ALA A 90 -12.79 12.50 0.14
N GLU A 91 -13.84 12.55 -0.67
CA GLU A 91 -15.14 12.05 -0.25
C GLU A 91 -15.04 10.58 0.18
N GLU A 92 -15.77 10.20 1.24
CA GLU A 92 -15.63 8.88 1.87
C GLU A 92 -15.99 7.71 0.95
N ASN A 93 -15.24 6.62 1.10
CA ASN A 93 -15.61 5.26 0.69
C ASN A 93 -15.88 5.10 -0.80
N VAL A 94 -15.20 5.84 -1.67
CA VAL A 94 -15.54 5.80 -3.09
C VAL A 94 -14.75 4.74 -3.88
N LEU A 95 -13.48 4.49 -3.54
CA LEU A 95 -12.66 3.51 -4.28
C LEU A 95 -13.15 2.05 -4.09
N TRP A 96 -13.93 1.80 -3.04
CA TRP A 96 -14.55 0.50 -2.74
C TRP A 96 -16.07 0.49 -2.92
N ASN A 97 -16.65 1.58 -3.41
CA ASN A 97 -18.08 1.60 -3.66
C ASN A 97 -18.39 0.91 -4.99
N ILE A 98 -18.58 -0.41 -4.92
CA ILE A 98 -19.03 -1.26 -6.03
C ILE A 98 -20.33 -0.69 -6.63
N GLU A 99 -21.22 -0.11 -5.82
CA GLU A 99 -22.46 0.51 -6.28
C GLU A 99 -22.21 1.75 -7.15
N LYS A 100 -21.15 2.51 -6.84
CA LYS A 100 -20.69 3.68 -7.61
C LYS A 100 -19.77 3.31 -8.79
N LYS A 101 -19.52 2.02 -9.04
CA LYS A 101 -18.83 1.49 -10.25
C LYS A 101 -17.50 2.19 -10.58
N GLY A 102 -16.66 2.47 -9.58
CA GLY A 102 -15.37 3.14 -9.83
C GLY A 102 -15.50 4.63 -10.19
N GLN A 103 -16.61 5.28 -9.82
CA GLN A 103 -16.65 6.74 -9.83
C GLN A 103 -15.53 7.27 -8.95
N LYS A 104 -14.77 8.28 -9.37
CA LYS A 104 -13.75 8.91 -8.51
C LYS A 104 -14.39 9.85 -7.47
N PRO A 105 -13.93 9.86 -6.21
CA PRO A 105 -14.45 10.76 -5.17
C PRO A 105 -14.21 12.23 -5.49
N GLY A 106 -15.04 13.12 -4.96
CA GLY A 106 -14.68 14.54 -4.90
C GLY A 106 -13.46 14.81 -4.00
N ARG A 107 -12.85 15.99 -4.16
CA ARG A 107 -11.92 16.56 -3.18
C ARG A 107 -12.73 17.36 -2.17
N LEU A 108 -12.55 17.10 -0.88
CA LEU A 108 -13.17 17.90 0.17
C LEU A 108 -12.40 19.23 0.33
N ALA A 109 -13.12 20.29 0.71
CA ALA A 109 -12.54 21.60 1.01
C ALA A 109 -11.84 21.62 2.39
N ALA A 110 -10.95 20.66 2.62
CA ALA A 110 -10.15 20.53 3.83
C ALA A 110 -8.72 21.06 3.59
N PRO A 111 -8.01 21.54 4.63
CA PRO A 111 -6.60 21.87 4.51
C PRO A 111 -5.77 20.67 4.06
N GLN A 112 -4.75 20.92 3.23
CA GLN A 112 -3.78 19.89 2.85
C GLN A 112 -3.08 19.35 4.10
N GLN A 113 -2.98 18.03 4.19
CA GLN A 113 -2.33 17.32 5.30
C GLN A 113 -1.00 16.74 4.84
N ARG A 114 -0.11 16.48 5.81
CA ARG A 114 1.18 15.83 5.57
C ARG A 114 1.23 14.49 6.29
N ILE A 115 1.50 13.43 5.55
CA ILE A 115 1.70 12.07 6.06
C ILE A 115 3.17 11.71 5.85
N THR A 116 3.86 11.26 6.90
CA THR A 116 5.22 10.72 6.77
C THR A 116 5.13 9.20 6.70
N VAL A 117 5.55 8.64 5.57
CA VAL A 117 5.56 7.20 5.32
C VAL A 117 6.95 6.66 5.63
N ARG A 118 7.02 5.57 6.39
CA ARG A 118 8.28 5.07 6.96
C ARG A 118 8.46 3.58 6.67
N THR A 119 9.71 3.13 6.63
CA THR A 119 10.05 1.71 6.40
C THR A 119 9.80 0.81 7.62
N ASP A 120 9.64 1.38 8.82
CA ASP A 120 9.36 0.69 10.09
C ASP A 120 7.91 0.17 10.23
N GLY A 121 7.19 0.14 9.11
CA GLY A 121 6.03 -0.72 8.88
C GLY A 121 4.70 -0.16 9.37
N ILE A 122 3.67 -1.01 9.33
CA ILE A 122 2.29 -0.76 9.73
C ILE A 122 2.09 -0.54 11.24
N SER A 123 3.16 -0.54 12.01
CA SER A 123 3.15 -0.56 13.49
C SER A 123 2.71 0.76 14.12
N ARG A 124 2.64 1.85 13.34
CA ARG A 124 2.30 3.18 13.82
C ARG A 124 1.36 3.89 12.84
N PRO A 125 0.27 4.50 13.29
CA PRO A 125 -0.53 5.36 12.46
C PRO A 125 0.20 6.68 12.14
N PRO A 126 -0.11 7.33 11.01
CA PRO A 126 -0.90 6.78 9.90
C PRO A 126 -0.10 5.70 9.12
N TYR A 127 -0.71 4.55 8.85
CA TYR A 127 -0.16 3.58 7.89
C TYR A 127 -1.04 3.49 6.63
N ILE A 128 -0.40 3.29 5.47
CA ILE A 128 -1.06 3.16 4.17
C ILE A 128 -1.11 1.68 3.79
N PRO A 129 -2.29 1.07 3.55
CA PRO A 129 -2.34 -0.34 3.19
C PRO A 129 -1.51 -0.67 1.94
N LEU A 130 -0.93 -1.87 1.91
CA LEU A 130 0.03 -2.32 0.89
C LEU A 130 -0.46 -2.14 -0.55
N ILE A 131 -1.75 -2.36 -0.77
CA ILE A 131 -2.40 -2.23 -2.07
C ILE A 131 -2.26 -0.80 -2.63
N TYR A 132 -2.50 0.22 -1.81
CA TYR A 132 -2.33 1.63 -2.19
C TYR A 132 -0.86 2.01 -2.37
N LEU A 133 0.02 1.48 -1.51
CA LEU A 133 1.46 1.70 -1.65
C LEU A 133 2.00 1.13 -2.96
N THR A 134 1.46 0.01 -3.43
CA THR A 134 1.91 -0.61 -4.68
C THR A 134 1.54 0.22 -5.91
N VAL A 135 0.36 0.85 -5.91
CA VAL A 135 -0.02 1.80 -6.96
C VAL A 135 0.87 3.04 -6.93
N LEU A 136 1.07 3.61 -5.73
CA LEU A 136 1.92 4.78 -5.55
C LEU A 136 3.36 4.53 -5.99
N SER A 137 3.96 3.42 -5.55
CA SER A 137 5.33 3.05 -5.88
C SER A 137 5.53 2.85 -7.38
N SER A 138 4.57 2.19 -8.04
CA SER A 138 4.58 1.96 -9.48
C SER A 138 4.56 3.28 -10.26
N LYS A 139 3.69 4.23 -9.86
CA LYS A 139 3.63 5.55 -10.49
C LYS A 139 4.89 6.37 -10.25
N LEU A 140 5.39 6.41 -9.01
CA LEU A 140 6.63 7.13 -8.71
C LEU A 140 7.83 6.54 -9.47
N MET A 141 7.90 5.21 -9.59
CA MET A 141 8.92 4.54 -10.37
C MET A 141 8.81 4.89 -11.87
N ALA A 142 7.60 4.88 -12.43
CA ALA A 142 7.37 5.27 -13.82
C ALA A 142 7.79 6.73 -14.07
N MET A 143 7.51 7.64 -13.14
CA MET A 143 7.97 9.03 -13.20
C MET A 143 9.49 9.14 -13.10
N ALA A 144 10.12 8.39 -12.19
CA ALA A 144 11.57 8.41 -12.00
C ALA A 144 12.35 7.84 -13.19
N MET A 145 11.68 7.05 -14.03
CA MET A 145 12.23 6.41 -15.23
C MET A 145 11.68 7.02 -16.53
N SER A 146 11.05 8.20 -16.48
CA SER A 146 10.45 8.83 -17.66
C SER A 146 11.46 9.21 -18.74
N ASP A 147 12.75 9.28 -18.40
CA ASP A 147 13.88 9.45 -19.31
C ASP A 147 14.21 8.18 -20.11
N VAL A 148 13.78 7.00 -19.63
CA VAL A 148 14.08 5.68 -20.20
C VAL A 148 12.84 5.02 -20.79
N LEU A 149 11.67 5.27 -20.22
CA LEU A 149 10.40 4.69 -20.63
C LEU A 149 9.64 5.61 -21.60
N PRO A 150 8.89 5.06 -22.58
CA PRO A 150 8.04 5.87 -23.44
C PRO A 150 7.00 6.64 -22.62
N GLU A 151 6.66 7.86 -23.06
CA GLU A 151 5.65 8.70 -22.40
C GLU A 151 4.36 7.90 -22.22
N THR A 152 4.08 7.58 -20.97
CA THR A 152 2.88 6.83 -20.57
C THR A 152 1.97 7.80 -19.84
N ASP A 153 0.71 7.87 -20.26
CA ASP A 153 -0.28 8.67 -19.55
C ASP A 153 -0.60 8.03 -18.19
N LEU A 154 0.06 8.54 -17.15
CA LEU A 154 -0.09 8.07 -15.78
C LEU A 154 -1.43 8.47 -15.15
N SER A 155 -2.19 9.39 -15.78
CA SER A 155 -3.51 9.81 -15.31
C SER A 155 -4.60 8.78 -15.63
N THR A 156 -4.38 7.97 -16.68
CA THR A 156 -5.24 6.85 -17.12
C THR A 156 -4.71 5.49 -16.72
N TYR A 157 -3.54 5.40 -16.07
CA TYR A 157 -3.12 4.20 -15.36
C TYR A 157 -4.23 3.85 -14.36
N TYR A 158 -5.01 2.82 -14.71
CA TYR A 158 -6.25 2.46 -14.00
C TYR A 158 -5.88 1.81 -12.68
N ASP A 159 -5.67 2.66 -11.68
CA ASP A 159 -5.40 2.27 -10.30
C ASP A 159 -6.44 1.23 -9.87
N GLU A 160 -7.72 1.46 -10.14
CA GLU A 160 -8.81 0.54 -9.83
C GLU A 160 -8.65 -0.86 -10.45
N ARG A 161 -8.20 -0.97 -11.71
CA ARG A 161 -7.97 -2.29 -12.34
C ARG A 161 -6.74 -2.98 -11.79
N MET A 162 -5.68 -2.22 -11.53
CA MET A 162 -4.48 -2.74 -10.88
C MET A 162 -4.80 -3.21 -9.47
N MET A 163 -5.60 -2.46 -8.72
CA MET A 163 -6.03 -2.80 -7.36
C MET A 163 -6.96 -4.02 -7.38
N ALA A 164 -7.91 -4.11 -8.32
CA ALA A 164 -8.77 -5.28 -8.49
C ALA A 164 -7.97 -6.54 -8.87
N ALA A 165 -7.09 -6.44 -9.88
CA ALA A 165 -6.23 -7.54 -10.29
C ALA A 165 -5.26 -7.95 -9.17
N MET A 166 -4.66 -6.99 -8.46
CA MET A 166 -3.83 -7.28 -7.30
C MET A 166 -4.62 -7.90 -6.16
N SER A 167 -5.87 -7.50 -5.91
CA SER A 167 -6.71 -8.14 -4.90
C SER A 167 -7.00 -9.60 -5.24
N GLU A 168 -7.28 -9.90 -6.51
CA GLU A 168 -7.47 -11.28 -7.00
C GLU A 168 -6.18 -12.10 -6.86
N HIS A 169 -5.03 -11.52 -7.24
CA HIS A 169 -3.74 -12.18 -7.16
C HIS A 169 -3.11 -12.21 -5.76
N MET A 170 -3.52 -11.34 -4.83
CA MET A 170 -2.99 -11.31 -3.47
C MET A 170 -3.44 -12.54 -2.69
N THR A 171 -4.69 -12.98 -2.88
CA THR A 171 -5.16 -14.27 -2.35
C THR A 171 -4.34 -15.42 -2.91
N GLU A 172 -4.13 -15.47 -4.23
CA GLU A 172 -3.30 -16.52 -4.85
C GLU A 172 -1.83 -16.47 -4.43
N ALA A 173 -1.27 -15.27 -4.22
CA ALA A 173 0.10 -15.07 -3.78
C ALA A 173 0.27 -15.46 -2.31
N LEU A 174 -0.68 -15.12 -1.46
CA LEU A 174 -0.74 -15.57 -0.06
C LEU A 174 -0.89 -17.10 0.00
N ASP A 175 -1.79 -17.68 -0.81
CA ASP A 175 -1.99 -19.14 -0.90
C ASP A 175 -0.71 -19.85 -1.37
N ARG A 176 0.03 -19.28 -2.34
CA ARG A 176 1.32 -19.82 -2.80
C ARG A 176 2.42 -19.69 -1.74
N ILE A 177 2.44 -18.62 -0.96
CA ILE A 177 3.39 -18.46 0.15
C ILE A 177 3.14 -19.54 1.20
N VAL A 178 1.87 -19.76 1.57
CA VAL A 178 1.46 -20.85 2.47
C VAL A 178 1.85 -22.22 1.88
N ALA A 179 1.59 -22.45 0.59
CA ALA A 179 1.91 -23.71 -0.08
C ALA A 179 3.43 -23.98 -0.21
N MET A 180 4.24 -22.94 -0.45
CA MET A 180 5.70 -23.07 -0.53
C MET A 180 6.33 -23.39 0.83
N GLN A 181 5.74 -22.92 1.92
CA GLN A 181 6.24 -23.17 3.27
C GLN A 181 5.88 -24.57 3.77
N ASN A 182 4.70 -25.09 3.41
CA ASN A 182 4.33 -26.49 3.69
C ASN A 182 5.16 -27.52 2.89
N GLY A 183 5.83 -27.09 1.80
CA GLY A 183 6.73 -27.94 1.01
C GLY A 183 8.15 -28.05 1.56
N GLU A 184 8.54 -27.20 2.52
CA GLU A 184 9.87 -27.24 3.16
C GLU A 184 9.91 -28.14 4.42
N GLU A 185 8.75 -28.53 4.98
CA GLU A 185 8.68 -29.47 6.11
C GLU A 185 8.90 -30.95 5.72
N ASP A 186 8.70 -31.32 4.44
CA ASP A 186 8.83 -32.70 3.97
C ASP A 186 10.25 -33.08 3.47
N ALA A 187 11.20 -32.14 3.52
CA ALA A 187 12.61 -32.42 3.21
C ALA A 187 13.36 -32.93 4.45
N GLN A 188 12.88 -34.02 5.05
CA GLN A 188 13.60 -34.73 6.10
C GLN A 188 14.94 -35.26 5.54
N MET A 189 16.04 -34.65 5.98
CA MET A 189 17.39 -35.14 5.69
C MET A 189 17.55 -36.60 6.18
N PRO A 190 18.12 -37.52 5.37
CA PRO A 190 18.44 -38.85 5.87
C PRO A 190 19.59 -38.72 6.88
N VAL A 191 19.30 -39.03 8.15
CA VAL A 191 20.34 -39.19 9.17
C VAL A 191 20.86 -40.62 9.08
N SER A 192 22.04 -40.75 8.46
CA SER A 192 23.01 -41.88 8.50
C SER A 192 22.52 -43.29 8.15
#